data_AF-A0A6A0HDB5-F1
#
_entry.id   AF-A0A6A0HDB5-F1
#
_cell.length_a   1.000
_cell.length_b   1.000
_cell.length_c   1.000
_cell.angle_alpha   90.00
_cell.angle_beta   90.00
_cell.angle_gamma   90.00
#
_symmetry.space_group_name_H-M   'P 1'
#
loop_
_entity.id
_entity.type
_entity.pdbx_description
1 polymer ?
#
loop_
_entity_poly.entity_id
_entity_poly.type
_entity_poly.pdbx_seq_one_letter_code
_entity_poly.pdbx_strand_id
1 'polypeptide(L)' 'MMEKRIRPWISKKIVEYIGEPEPTLVDFICSKVLLGSEPESLLNDVQMVLDDEAEVFVVKMWRLLIYEIESQKQGLAKS' A
#
# COMPACT_ATOMS: atom_id res chain seq x y z
N MET A 1 2.91 -11.77 -4.23
CA MET A 1 2.71 -10.73 -3.20
C MET A 1 1.98 -9.52 -3.77
N MET A 2 2.55 -8.78 -4.73
CA MET A 2 1.94 -7.54 -5.25
C MET A 2 0.49 -7.71 -5.72
N GLU A 3 0.25 -8.49 -6.78
CA GLU A 3 -1.10 -8.68 -7.33
C GLU A 3 -2.06 -9.46 -6.42
N LYS A 4 -1.55 -10.36 -5.58
CA LYS A 4 -2.38 -11.27 -4.77
C LYS A 4 -2.77 -10.69 -3.40
N ARG A 5 -2.00 -9.74 -2.86
CA ARG A 5 -2.13 -9.27 -1.46
C ARG A 5 -2.08 -7.76 -1.37
N ILE A 6 -1.00 -7.15 -1.87
CA ILE A 6 -0.73 -5.72 -1.70
C ILE A 6 -1.73 -4.87 -2.49
N ARG A 7 -1.86 -5.11 -3.79
CA ARG A 7 -2.77 -4.35 -4.66
C ARG A 7 -4.25 -4.47 -4.22
N PRO A 8 -4.79 -5.66 -3.90
CA PRO A 8 -6.14 -5.79 -3.33
C PRO A 8 -6.31 -5.02 -2.01
N TRP A 9 -5.29 -5.03 -1.15
CA TRP A 9 -5.34 -4.29 0.12
C TRP A 9 -5.34 -2.77 -0.12
N ILE A 10 -4.47 -2.26 -1.00
CA ILE A 10 -4.43 -0.84 -1.36
C ILE A 10 -5.78 -0.42 -1.96
N SER A 11 -6.29 -1.16 -2.95
CA SER A 11 -7.58 -0.86 -3.58
C SER A 11 -8.72 -0.80 -2.57
N LYS A 12 -8.79 -1.76 -1.64
CA LYS A 12 -9.78 -1.73 -0.56
C LYS A 12 -9.63 -0.49 0.33
N LYS A 13 -8.40 -0.11 0.69
CA LYS A 13 -8.15 1.06 1.54
C LYS A 13 -8.49 2.37 0.85
N ILE A 14 -8.15 2.52 -0.42
CA ILE A 14 -8.51 3.70 -1.21
C ILE A 14 -10.03 3.89 -1.25
N VAL A 15 -10.80 2.82 -1.49
CA VAL A 15 -12.27 2.88 -1.44
C VAL A 15 -12.78 3.25 -0.04
N GLU A 16 -12.16 2.73 1.03
CA GLU A 16 -12.54 3.06 2.41
C GLU A 16 -12.28 4.53 2.78
N TYR A 17 -11.23 5.14 2.23
CA TYR A 17 -10.87 6.54 2.52
C TYR A 17 -11.60 7.54 1.62
N ILE A 18 -11.76 7.24 0.33
CA ILE A 18 -12.30 8.19 -0.67
C ILE A 18 -13.80 7.97 -0.88
N GLY A 19 -14.32 6.78 -0.55
CA GLY A 19 -15.72 6.39 -0.77
C GLY A 19 -15.99 5.79 -2.14
N GLU A 20 -15.01 5.83 -3.06
CA GLU A 20 -15.12 5.26 -4.41
C GLU A 20 -13.81 4.65 -4.91
N PRO A 21 -13.84 3.78 -5.94
CA PRO A 21 -12.64 3.20 -6.51
C PRO A 21 -11.83 4.23 -7.30
N GLU A 22 -10.55 4.38 -6.94
CA GLU A 22 -9.62 5.23 -7.67
C GLU A 22 -8.43 4.42 -8.23
N PRO A 23 -8.58 3.78 -9.40
CA PRO A 23 -7.58 2.86 -9.93
C PRO A 23 -6.25 3.53 -10.28
N THR A 24 -6.25 4.80 -10.68
CA THR A 24 -5.05 5.59 -10.98
C THR A 24 -4.18 5.77 -9.74
N LEU A 25 -4.79 6.10 -8.59
CA LEU A 25 -4.09 6.22 -7.32
C LEU A 25 -3.56 4.87 -6.84
N VAL A 26 -4.35 3.80 -6.97
CA VAL A 26 -3.91 2.43 -6.65
C VAL A 26 -2.68 2.05 -7.46
N ASP A 27 -2.70 2.27 -8.78
CA ASP A 27 -1.59 1.93 -9.67
C ASP A 27 -0.35 2.79 -9.38
N PHE A 28 -0.53 4.07 -9.06
CA PHE A 28 0.54 4.97 -8.63
C PHE A 28 1.23 4.46 -7.35
N ILE A 29 0.46 4.12 -6.31
CA ILE A 29 0.99 3.58 -5.05
C ILE A 29 1.71 2.25 -5.30
N CYS A 30 1.12 1.36 -6.10
CA CYS A 30 1.74 0.08 -6.44
C CYS A 30 3.09 0.27 -7.16
N SER A 31 3.18 1.23 -8.08
CA SER A 31 4.43 1.59 -8.76
C SER A 31 5.50 2.06 -7.78
N LYS A 32 5.15 2.98 -6.85
CA LYS A 32 6.07 3.47 -5.81
C LYS A 32 6.62 2.35 -4.93
N VAL A 33 5.77 1.40 -4.54
CA VAL A 33 6.17 0.21 -3.77
C VAL A 33 7.10 -0.69 -4.57
N LEU A 34 6.81 -0.95 -5.85
CA LEU A 34 7.66 -1.76 -6.73
C LEU A 34 9.04 -1.13 -6.97
N LEU A 35 9.10 0.21 -7.02
CA LEU A 35 10.35 0.95 -7.13
C LEU A 35 11.17 0.96 -5.82
N GLY A 36 10.64 0.42 -4.72
CA GLY A 36 11.32 0.45 -3.42
C GLY A 36 11.46 1.86 -2.88
N SER A 37 10.49 2.73 -3.14
CA SER A 37 10.51 4.12 -2.65
C SER A 37 10.46 4.16 -1.12
N GLU A 38 11.11 5.15 -0.52
CA GLU A 38 11.05 5.37 0.93
C GLU A 38 9.62 5.70 1.40
N PRO A 39 9.21 5.27 2.61
CA PRO A 39 7.86 5.47 3.12
C PRO A 39 7.48 6.96 3.25
N GLU A 40 8.45 7.81 3.59
CA GLU A 40 8.25 9.26 3.67
C GLU A 40 7.93 9.88 2.29
N SER A 41 8.58 9.39 1.22
CA SER A 41 8.24 9.83 -0.14
C SER A 41 6.81 9.48 -0.51
N LEU A 42 6.37 8.25 -0.19
CA LEU A 42 5.00 7.84 -0.47
C LEU A 42 4.00 8.63 0.39
N LEU A 43 4.31 8.85 1.67
CA LEU A 43 3.48 9.65 2.57
C LEU A 43 3.24 11.03 2.00
N ASN A 44 4.30 11.74 1.60
CA ASN A 44 4.17 13.08 1.02
C ASN A 44 3.29 13.09 -0.24
N ASP A 45 3.40 12.08 -1.10
CA ASP A 45 2.60 11.99 -2.33
C ASP A 45 1.10 11.74 -2.02
N VAL A 46 0.78 10.86 -1.06
CA VAL A 46 -0.62 10.51 -0.73
C VAL A 46 -1.26 11.47 0.27
N GLN A 47 -0.46 12.27 1.00
CA GLN A 47 -0.92 13.32 1.91
C GLN A 47 -1.80 14.35 1.20
N MET A 48 -1.53 14.63 -0.07
CA MET A 48 -2.32 15.59 -0.86
C MET A 48 -3.73 15.11 -1.21
N VAL A 49 -3.99 13.80 -1.09
CA VAL A 49 -5.26 13.17 -1.47
C VAL A 49 -6.01 12.64 -0.26
N LEU A 50 -5.29 12.09 0.71
CA LEU A 50 -5.84 11.42 1.88
C LEU A 50 -5.74 12.26 3.16
N ASP A 51 -5.21 13.49 3.12
CA ASP A 51 -5.08 14.39 4.27
C ASP A 51 -4.64 13.66 5.56
N ASP A 52 -5.34 13.84 6.68
CA ASP A 52 -4.96 13.29 7.99
C ASP A 52 -4.93 11.75 8.03
N GLU A 53 -5.59 11.09 7.08
CA GLU A 53 -5.64 9.63 6.96
C GLU A 53 -4.40 9.02 6.29
N ALA A 54 -3.58 9.84 5.62
CA ALA A 54 -2.41 9.41 4.87
C ALA A 54 -1.36 8.69 5.75
N GLU A 55 -1.05 9.24 6.93
CA GLU A 55 -0.08 8.65 7.84
C GLU A 55 -0.49 7.25 8.28
N VAL A 56 -1.76 7.10 8.67
CA VAL A 56 -2.32 5.83 9.11
C VAL A 56 -2.32 4.81 7.96
N PHE A 57 -2.61 5.25 6.74
CA PHE A 57 -2.54 4.42 5.55
C PHE A 57 -1.12 3.89 5.31
N VAL A 58 -0.12 4.76 5.28
CA VAL A 58 1.28 4.38 5.02
C VAL A 58 1.84 3.47 6.12
N VAL A 59 1.58 3.76 7.40
CA VAL A 59 2.01 2.90 8.52
C VAL A 59 1.43 1.50 8.39
N LYS A 60 0.14 1.37 8.07
CA LYS A 60 -0.50 0.05 7.89
C LYS A 60 0.04 -0.66 6.66
N MET A 61 0.31 0.06 5.58
CA MET A 61 0.89 -0.50 4.36
C MET A 61 2.30 -1.03 4.62
N TRP A 62 3.14 -0.29 5.33
CA TRP A 62 4.50 -0.71 5.66
C TRP A 62 4.52 -1.96 6.55
N ARG A 63 3.61 -2.04 7.53
CA ARG A 63 3.43 -3.25 8.35
C ARG A 63 3.06 -4.47 7.49
N LEU A 64 2.17 -4.28 6.51
CA LEU A 64 1.80 -5.34 5.57
C LEU A 64 3.00 -5.78 4.70
N LEU A 65 3.77 -4.84 4.16
CA LEU A 65 4.95 -5.14 3.34
C LEU A 65 5.99 -5.93 4.13
N ILE A 66 6.33 -5.48 5.34
CA ILE A 66 7.28 -6.19 6.21
C ILE A 66 6.78 -7.61 6.48
N TYR A 67 5.51 -7.76 6.87
CA TYR A 67 4.92 -9.07 7.14
C TYR A 67 4.99 -10.00 5.92
N GLU A 68 4.56 -9.53 4.75
CA GLU A 68 4.55 -10.34 3.54
C GLU A 68 5.98 -10.71 3.11
N ILE A 69 6.96 -9.80 3.26
CA ILE A 69 8.36 -10.04 2.88
C ILE A 69 8.95 -11.11 3.80
N GLU A 70 8.78 -10.99 5.11
CA GLU A 70 9.27 -11.97 6.08
C GLU A 70 8.54 -13.32 5.93
N SER A 71 7.22 -13.30 5.70
CA SER A 71 6.45 -14.51 5.43
C SER A 71 6.90 -15.22 4.16
N GLN A 72 7.30 -14.49 3.12
CA GLN A 72 7.87 -15.09 1.90
C GLN A 72 9.25 -15.68 2.15
N LYS A 73 10.13 -14.98 2.87
CA LYS A 73 11.47 -15.48 3.23
C LYS A 73 11.40 -16.80 4.02
N GLN A 74 10.40 -16.94 4.89
CA GLN A 74 10.20 -18.13 5.72
C GLN A 74 9.41 -19.25 5.01
N GLY A 75 8.97 -19.05 3.76
CA GLY A 75 8.14 -20.02 3.03
C GLY A 75 6.72 -20.18 3.61
N LEU A 76 6.28 -19.26 4.48
CA LEU A 76 4.96 -19.27 5.12
C LEU A 76 3.88 -18.58 4.29
N ALA A 77 4.26 -17.88 3.23
CA ALA A 77 3.31 -17.18 2.36
C ALA A 77 2.38 -18.19 1.69
N LYS A 78 1.10 -18.20 2.11
CA LYS A 78 0.06 -19.04 1.52
C LYS A 78 -0.19 -18.58 0.06
N SER A 79 0.17 -19.45 -0.89
CA SER A 79 0.05 -19.31 -2.35
C SER A 79 -1.34 -18.90 -2.84
#